data_AF-A0A9P9IGR7-F1
#
_entry.id   AF-A0A9P9IGR7-F1
#
_cell.length_a   1.000
_cell.length_b   1.000
_cell.length_c   1.000
_cell.angle_alpha   90.00
_cell.angle_beta   90.00
_cell.angle_gamma   90.00
#
_symmetry.space_group_name_H-M   'P 1'
#
loop_
_entity.id
_entity.type
_entity.pdbx_description
1 polymer ?
#
loop_
_entity_poly.entity_id
_entity_poly.type
_entity_poly.pdbx_seq_one_letter_code
_entity_poly.pdbx_strand_id
1 'polypeptide(L)'
;MHILLTLLPILSALPLALAIPTTSSHHLSLSPRQRRPDERGRISLYLTSGPNSNTPLSRVGCLNAYGRLINTSSPSLCAIYTLAQLDPFTGSTTQGQCGYHDERETVNDDAGFGWYAFTCRQELRNVSLQDQLSPVPGPNGITHLVTAAGSGPNWMWYAKRGSAGENDAVEVFFQGPKLGEGRLSLVALWEREIIMV
;
A
#
# COMPACT_ATOMS: atom_id res chain seq x y z
N MET A 1 35.70 80.44 7.80
CA MET A 1 35.05 80.61 6.49
C MET A 1 34.88 79.24 5.87
N HIS A 2 33.63 78.87 5.55
CA HIS A 2 33.16 77.70 4.79
C HIS A 2 32.96 76.39 5.57
N ILE A 3 31.72 76.29 6.05
CA ILE A 3 30.91 75.11 6.31
C ILE A 3 30.75 74.32 5.00
N LEU A 4 30.95 73.00 5.02
CA LEU A 4 30.46 72.12 3.96
C LEU A 4 29.75 70.92 4.60
N LEU A 5 28.44 71.06 4.77
CA LEU A 5 27.49 69.98 5.03
C LEU A 5 27.32 69.20 3.72
N THR A 6 27.65 67.91 3.71
CA THR A 6 27.23 66.99 2.65
C THR A 6 26.10 66.10 3.18
N LEU A 7 24.89 66.38 2.70
CA LEU A 7 23.70 65.56 2.89
C LEU A 7 23.80 64.30 2.01
N LEU A 8 23.75 63.12 2.62
CA LEU A 8 23.50 61.85 1.94
C LEU A 8 21.98 61.64 1.77
N PRO A 9 21.49 61.20 0.60
CA PRO A 9 20.11 60.78 0.45
C PRO A 9 19.93 59.36 0.98
N ILE A 10 18.98 59.20 1.90
CA ILE A 10 18.52 57.90 2.40
C ILE A 10 17.66 57.27 1.28
N LEU A 11 18.20 56.25 0.60
CA LEU A 11 17.43 55.39 -0.29
C LEU A 11 16.51 54.50 0.56
N SER A 12 15.23 54.85 0.61
CA SER A 12 14.18 54.01 1.16
C SER A 12 13.93 52.81 0.25
N ALA A 13 14.45 51.64 0.64
CA ALA A 13 14.10 50.37 0.00
C ALA A 13 12.69 49.95 0.43
N LEU A 14 11.72 50.05 -0.49
CA LEU A 14 10.42 49.41 -0.34
C LEU A 14 10.60 47.89 -0.36
N PRO A 15 10.08 47.12 0.62
CA PRO A 15 10.01 45.68 0.48
C PRO A 15 8.92 45.33 -0.54
N LEU A 16 9.34 44.83 -1.71
CA LEU A 16 8.47 44.11 -2.63
C LEU A 16 8.00 42.83 -1.91
N ALA A 17 6.77 42.85 -1.39
CA ALA A 17 6.12 41.66 -0.90
C ALA A 17 5.82 40.73 -2.08
N LEU A 18 6.70 39.76 -2.33
CA LEU A 18 6.38 38.63 -3.20
C LEU A 18 5.26 37.83 -2.54
N ALA A 19 4.04 37.99 -3.03
CA ALA A 19 2.94 37.09 -2.72
C ALA A 19 3.28 35.72 -3.30
N ILE A 20 3.73 34.80 -2.44
CA ILE A 20 3.89 33.39 -2.80
C ILE A 20 2.47 32.86 -3.03
N PRO A 21 2.12 32.37 -4.24
CA PRO A 21 0.84 31.74 -4.46
C PRO A 21 0.78 30.49 -3.57
N THR A 22 -0.05 30.54 -2.53
CA THR A 22 -0.44 29.35 -1.79
C THR A 22 -1.22 28.48 -2.77
N THR A 23 -0.57 27.47 -3.34
CA THR A 23 -1.23 26.42 -4.09
C THR A 23 -2.14 25.69 -3.11
N SER A 24 -3.39 26.13 -3.04
CA SER A 24 -4.46 25.39 -2.40
C SER A 24 -4.55 24.06 -3.13
N SER A 25 -4.12 22.98 -2.48
CA SER A 25 -4.36 21.62 -2.93
C SER A 25 -5.87 21.44 -3.04
N HIS A 26 -6.41 21.66 -4.23
CA HIS A 26 -7.79 21.33 -4.56
C HIS A 26 -7.89 19.80 -4.55
N HIS A 27 -8.12 19.23 -3.37
CA HIS A 27 -8.62 17.88 -3.26
C HIS A 27 -9.96 17.86 -3.98
N LEU A 28 -9.96 17.32 -5.21
CA LEU A 28 -11.16 17.06 -5.99
C LEU A 28 -12.08 16.16 -5.15
N SER A 29 -13.03 16.78 -4.45
CA SER A 29 -14.04 16.05 -3.68
C SER A 29 -14.87 15.22 -4.65
N LEU A 30 -14.67 13.90 -4.63
CA LEU A 30 -15.47 12.96 -5.39
C LEU A 30 -16.95 13.15 -5.09
N SER A 31 -17.77 13.09 -6.14
CA SER A 31 -19.22 13.20 -5.99
C SER A 31 -19.75 12.07 -5.09
N PRO A 32 -20.84 12.26 -4.32
CA PRO A 32 -21.40 11.23 -3.45
C PRO A 32 -21.73 9.90 -4.16
N ARG A 33 -21.96 9.93 -5.48
CA ARG A 33 -22.20 8.72 -6.30
C ARG A 33 -20.93 7.94 -6.66
N GLN A 34 -19.77 8.55 -6.52
CA GLN A 34 -18.46 7.92 -6.76
C GLN A 34 -17.83 7.38 -5.48
N ARG A 35 -18.45 7.64 -4.32
CA ARG A 35 -17.99 7.20 -3.00
C ARG A 35 -18.49 5.78 -2.74
N ARG A 36 -17.58 4.81 -2.59
CA ARG A 36 -17.91 3.51 -2.00
C ARG A 36 -17.78 3.58 -0.49
N PRO A 37 -18.62 2.90 0.31
CA PRO A 37 -18.40 2.78 1.74
C PRO A 37 -17.00 2.22 2.02
N ASP A 38 -16.41 2.58 3.15
CA ASP A 38 -15.20 1.92 3.64
C ASP A 38 -15.49 0.41 3.72
N GLU A 39 -14.61 -0.39 3.12
CA GLU A 39 -14.71 -1.85 3.18
C GLU A 39 -13.75 -2.37 4.24
N ARG A 40 -14.24 -3.26 5.11
CA ARG A 40 -13.43 -3.97 6.09
C ARG A 40 -13.39 -5.45 5.78
N GLY A 41 -12.26 -6.08 6.03
CA GLY A 41 -12.06 -7.48 5.70
C GLY A 41 -10.69 -8.03 6.06
N ARG A 42 -10.52 -9.33 5.86
CA ARG A 42 -9.24 -10.01 6.00
C ARG A 42 -8.62 -10.24 4.64
N ILE A 43 -7.30 -10.31 4.61
CA ILE A 43 -6.53 -10.69 3.43
C ILE A 43 -5.98 -12.11 3.66
N SER A 44 -6.57 -13.09 2.99
CA SER A 44 -6.10 -14.48 3.01
C SER A 44 -5.27 -14.77 1.77
N LEU A 45 -4.17 -15.52 1.94
CA LEU A 45 -3.27 -15.90 0.85
C LEU A 45 -3.42 -17.38 0.51
N TYR A 46 -3.49 -17.67 -0.78
CA TYR A 46 -3.68 -19.01 -1.32
C TYR A 46 -2.59 -19.33 -2.34
N LEU A 47 -2.16 -20.59 -2.39
CA LEU A 47 -1.32 -21.08 -3.48
C LEU A 47 -2.08 -20.95 -4.81
N THR A 48 -1.35 -20.62 -5.87
CA THR A 48 -1.84 -20.62 -7.24
C THR A 48 -1.53 -21.96 -7.92
N SER A 49 -2.30 -22.35 -8.95
CA SER A 49 -1.99 -23.53 -9.78
C SER A 49 -0.73 -23.41 -10.66
N GLY A 50 -0.13 -22.22 -10.72
CA GLY A 50 1.13 -21.98 -11.41
C GLY A 50 1.46 -20.49 -11.41
N PRO A 51 2.67 -20.12 -11.84
CA PRO A 51 3.01 -18.72 -12.08
C PRO A 51 2.00 -18.12 -13.07
N ASN A 52 1.49 -16.92 -12.78
CA ASN A 52 0.48 -16.18 -13.56
C ASN A 52 -0.94 -16.76 -13.54
N SER A 53 -1.26 -17.68 -12.62
CA SER A 53 -2.63 -18.14 -12.38
C SER A 53 -3.28 -17.35 -11.25
N ASN A 54 -4.52 -16.89 -11.44
CA ASN A 54 -5.32 -16.29 -10.37
C ASN A 54 -6.24 -17.31 -9.68
N THR A 55 -6.22 -18.58 -10.08
CA THR A 55 -7.05 -19.63 -9.49
C THR A 55 -6.49 -20.03 -8.11
N PRO A 56 -7.21 -19.75 -7.01
CA PRO A 56 -6.78 -20.16 -5.68
C PRO A 56 -6.88 -21.69 -5.54
N LEU A 57 -5.84 -22.31 -4.97
CA LEU A 57 -5.81 -23.72 -4.62
C LEU A 57 -6.01 -23.90 -3.11
N SER A 58 -4.92 -24.13 -2.36
CA SER A 58 -4.96 -24.28 -0.91
C SER A 58 -4.60 -22.98 -0.21
N ARG A 59 -5.26 -22.73 0.93
CA ARG A 59 -4.95 -21.59 1.80
C ARG A 59 -3.59 -21.81 2.44
N VAL A 60 -2.74 -20.79 2.39
CA VAL A 60 -1.43 -20.77 3.07
C VAL A 60 -1.54 -20.07 4.43
N GLY A 61 -2.36 -19.01 4.50
CA GLY A 61 -2.49 -18.22 5.72
C GLY A 61 -3.23 -16.91 5.46
N CYS A 62 -2.96 -15.92 6.30
CA CYS A 62 -3.48 -14.56 6.17
C CYS A 62 -2.43 -13.53 6.53
N LEU A 63 -2.70 -12.26 6.22
CA LEU A 63 -1.86 -11.17 6.66
C LEU A 63 -2.18 -10.76 8.11
N ASN A 64 -1.13 -10.58 8.91
CA ASN A 64 -1.23 -9.97 10.24
C ASN A 64 -1.32 -8.43 10.14
N ALA A 65 -1.30 -7.73 11.28
CA ALA A 65 -1.50 -6.28 11.31
C ALA A 65 -0.33 -5.47 10.71
N TYR A 66 0.81 -6.10 10.47
CA TYR A 66 2.01 -5.49 9.88
C TYR A 66 2.15 -5.80 8.38
N GLY A 67 1.16 -6.46 7.76
CA GLY A 67 1.24 -6.84 6.35
C GLY A 67 2.03 -8.14 6.09
N ARG A 68 2.35 -8.93 7.12
CA ARG A 68 3.13 -10.17 6.96
C ARG A 68 2.24 -11.39 6.92
N LEU A 69 2.58 -12.37 6.08
CA LEU A 69 1.91 -13.66 6.03
C LEU A 69 2.20 -14.42 7.31
N ILE A 70 1.14 -14.84 8.00
CA ILE A 70 1.21 -15.81 9.10
C ILE A 70 0.44 -17.06 8.69
N ASN A 71 1.05 -18.22 8.93
CA ASN A 71 0.34 -19.50 8.83
C ASN A 71 -0.33 -19.77 10.18
N THR A 72 -1.64 -19.63 10.22
CA THR A 72 -2.41 -19.81 11.45
C THR A 72 -3.77 -20.43 11.16
N SER A 73 -4.20 -21.29 12.10
CA SER A 73 -5.56 -21.83 12.16
C SER A 73 -6.53 -20.86 12.84
N SER A 74 -6.02 -19.83 13.55
CA SER A 74 -6.83 -18.90 14.33
C SER A 74 -7.19 -17.63 13.52
N PRO A 75 -8.48 -17.41 13.18
CA PRO A 75 -8.88 -16.23 12.41
C PRO A 75 -8.69 -14.89 13.14
N SER A 76 -8.49 -14.92 14.47
CA SER A 76 -8.26 -13.72 15.28
C SER A 76 -6.84 -13.16 15.16
N LEU A 77 -5.88 -13.97 14.69
CA LEU A 77 -4.51 -13.52 14.42
C LEU A 77 -4.40 -12.83 13.04
N CYS A 78 -5.34 -13.11 12.14
CA CYS A 78 -5.50 -12.39 10.89
C CYS A 78 -6.00 -10.96 11.17
N ALA A 79 -5.33 -9.96 10.63
CA ALA A 79 -5.75 -8.58 10.84
C ALA A 79 -6.98 -8.21 10.01
N ILE A 80 -7.75 -7.28 10.55
CA ILE A 80 -8.77 -6.55 9.79
C ILE A 80 -8.11 -5.37 9.12
N TYR A 81 -8.28 -5.31 7.81
CA TYR A 81 -7.87 -4.23 6.95
C TYR A 81 -9.06 -3.33 6.68
N THR A 82 -8.80 -2.04 6.50
CA THR A 82 -9.78 -1.06 6.02
C THR A 82 -9.30 -0.52 4.68
N LEU A 83 -10.16 -0.57 3.67
CA LEU A 83 -9.97 0.08 2.38
C LEU A 83 -10.80 1.36 2.36
N ALA A 84 -10.12 2.52 2.39
CA ALA A 84 -10.76 3.81 2.53
C ALA A 84 -11.53 4.27 1.28
N GLN A 85 -12.60 5.04 1.50
CA GLN A 85 -13.52 5.57 0.49
C GLN A 85 -12.93 6.67 -0.43
N LEU A 86 -12.05 7.53 0.10
CA LEU A 86 -11.73 8.84 -0.50
C LEU A 86 -10.31 8.96 -1.08
N ASP A 87 -9.48 7.95 -0.87
CA ASP A 87 -8.15 7.82 -1.45
C ASP A 87 -8.14 6.43 -2.08
N PRO A 88 -7.88 6.27 -3.40
CA PRO A 88 -8.12 5.00 -4.05
C PRO A 88 -7.39 3.88 -3.31
N PHE A 89 -8.17 3.13 -2.53
CA PHE A 89 -7.85 1.94 -1.78
C PHE A 89 -6.46 1.86 -1.10
N THR A 90 -6.03 2.93 -0.43
CA THR A 90 -4.91 2.80 0.53
C THR A 90 -5.37 1.87 1.66
N GLY A 91 -4.86 0.64 1.66
CA GLY A 91 -5.15 -0.33 2.71
C GLY A 91 -4.55 0.14 4.03
N SER A 92 -5.23 -0.13 5.13
CA SER A 92 -4.73 0.21 6.47
C SER A 92 -5.12 -0.83 7.51
N THR A 93 -4.33 -0.92 8.57
CA THR A 93 -4.60 -1.71 9.76
C THR A 93 -4.50 -0.81 11.00
N THR A 94 -4.60 -1.40 12.19
CA THR A 94 -4.27 -0.70 13.44
C THR A 94 -2.83 -0.21 13.53
N GLN A 95 -1.93 -0.69 12.67
CA GLN A 95 -0.53 -0.26 12.62
C GLN A 95 -0.33 0.96 11.71
N GLY A 96 -1.29 1.31 10.86
CA GLY A 96 -1.21 2.45 9.96
C GLY A 96 -1.50 2.08 8.51
N GLN A 97 -1.00 2.90 7.58
CA GLN A 97 -1.19 2.68 6.14
C GLN A 97 -0.30 1.53 5.65
N CYS A 98 -0.79 0.83 4.64
CA CYS A 98 -0.11 -0.29 4.04
C CYS A 98 0.32 0.01 2.60
N GLY A 99 1.43 -0.57 2.19
CA GLY A 99 1.95 -0.40 0.85
C GLY A 99 3.28 -1.10 0.66
N TYR A 100 3.85 -0.88 -0.51
CA TYR A 100 5.19 -1.31 -0.91
C TYR A 100 6.05 -0.04 -0.96
N HIS A 101 7.35 -0.19 -1.17
CA HIS A 101 8.26 0.97 -1.37
C HIS A 101 8.63 1.78 -0.13
N ASP A 102 8.39 1.26 1.07
CA ASP A 102 9.08 1.77 2.25
C ASP A 102 10.51 1.22 2.26
N GLU A 103 11.49 2.11 2.07
CA GLU A 103 12.92 1.77 2.00
C GLU A 103 13.48 1.15 3.29
N ARG A 104 12.73 1.21 4.39
CA ARG A 104 13.08 0.60 5.67
C ARG A 104 12.72 -0.89 5.73
N GLU A 105 12.04 -1.41 4.71
CA GLU A 105 11.55 -2.78 4.67
C GLU A 105 12.51 -3.73 3.94
N THR A 106 12.26 -5.03 4.07
CA THR A 106 13.07 -6.05 3.40
C THR A 106 13.01 -5.87 1.88
N VAL A 107 14.18 -5.82 1.24
CA VAL A 107 14.30 -5.77 -0.22
C VAL A 107 14.06 -7.15 -0.81
N ASN A 108 13.32 -7.20 -1.92
CA ASN A 108 13.35 -8.35 -2.80
C ASN A 108 14.58 -8.26 -3.73
N ASP A 109 15.68 -8.85 -3.30
CA ASP A 109 16.92 -8.94 -4.08
C ASP A 109 16.75 -9.64 -5.45
N ASP A 110 15.74 -10.51 -5.61
CA ASP A 110 15.52 -11.27 -6.84
C ASP A 110 14.76 -10.48 -7.93
N ALA A 111 14.05 -9.40 -7.58
CA ALA A 111 13.33 -8.55 -8.56
C ALA A 111 14.12 -7.29 -8.96
N GLY A 112 15.33 -7.09 -8.43
CA GLY A 112 16.13 -5.88 -8.65
C GLY A 112 15.75 -4.72 -7.72
N PHE A 113 16.32 -3.56 -7.98
CA PHE A 113 16.20 -2.39 -7.09
C PHE A 113 14.76 -1.86 -6.98
N GLY A 114 14.34 -1.49 -5.76
CA GLY A 114 13.09 -0.77 -5.50
C GLY A 114 11.89 -1.63 -5.13
N TRP A 115 12.04 -2.96 -5.04
CA TRP A 115 10.95 -3.86 -4.64
C TRP A 115 11.06 -4.20 -3.16
N TYR A 116 10.22 -3.60 -2.33
CA TYR A 116 10.20 -3.80 -0.88
C TYR A 116 9.02 -4.68 -0.45
N ALA A 117 9.15 -5.33 0.70
CA ALA A 117 8.08 -6.13 1.26
C ALA A 117 6.84 -5.29 1.59
N PHE A 118 5.66 -5.89 1.45
CA PHE A 118 4.41 -5.28 1.89
C PHE A 118 4.45 -5.07 3.38
N THR A 119 4.21 -3.85 3.82
CA THR A 119 4.18 -3.51 5.25
C THR A 119 2.98 -2.66 5.56
N CYS A 120 2.56 -2.65 6.82
CA CYS A 120 1.60 -1.70 7.38
C CYS A 120 2.23 -1.02 8.57
N ARG A 121 2.30 0.32 8.54
CA ARG A 121 2.91 1.10 9.63
C ARG A 121 2.50 2.57 9.63
N GLN A 122 2.77 3.23 10.74
CA GLN A 122 2.66 4.69 10.85
C GLN A 122 3.73 5.34 9.98
N GLU A 123 3.36 6.46 9.36
CA GLU A 123 4.28 7.24 8.52
C GLU A 123 4.88 6.42 7.36
N LEU A 124 4.12 5.44 6.85
CA LEU A 124 4.46 4.78 5.61
C LEU A 124 4.47 5.81 4.49
N ARG A 125 5.57 5.88 3.73
CA ARG A 125 5.64 6.67 2.51
C ARG A 125 5.00 5.88 1.38
N ASN A 126 3.71 6.09 1.16
CA ASN A 126 3.00 5.50 0.04
C ASN A 126 3.43 6.20 -1.27
N VAL A 127 3.78 5.42 -2.30
CA VAL A 127 4.24 5.93 -3.61
C VAL A 127 3.15 5.88 -4.68
N SER A 128 1.89 6.12 -4.31
CA SER A 128 0.70 6.32 -5.17
C SER A 128 0.03 5.03 -5.67
N LEU A 129 -0.48 5.00 -6.91
CA LEU A 129 -1.34 3.95 -7.50
C LEU A 129 -0.78 2.52 -7.37
N GLN A 130 0.54 2.37 -7.20
CA GLN A 130 1.20 1.06 -7.10
C GLN A 130 0.97 0.38 -5.75
N ASP A 131 0.71 1.14 -4.68
CA ASP A 131 0.49 0.61 -3.33
C ASP A 131 -1.00 0.40 -3.00
N GLN A 132 -1.88 0.83 -3.89
CA GLN A 132 -3.32 0.83 -3.66
C GLN A 132 -3.90 -0.57 -3.89
N LEU A 133 -4.73 -1.05 -2.97
CA LEU A 133 -5.28 -2.41 -2.98
C LEU A 133 -6.71 -2.44 -3.52
N SER A 134 -6.90 -2.87 -4.76
CA SER A 134 -8.23 -2.93 -5.38
C SER A 134 -8.89 -4.30 -5.17
N PRO A 135 -10.08 -4.36 -4.54
CA PRO A 135 -10.89 -5.58 -4.50
C PRO A 135 -11.60 -5.75 -5.85
N VAL A 136 -11.28 -6.85 -6.53
CA VAL A 136 -11.82 -7.21 -7.85
C VAL A 136 -12.71 -8.45 -7.72
N PRO A 137 -14.02 -8.33 -7.99
CA PRO A 137 -14.90 -9.49 -8.02
C PRO A 137 -14.46 -10.50 -9.08
N GLY A 138 -14.35 -11.76 -8.69
CA GLY A 138 -14.07 -12.90 -9.55
C GLY A 138 -15.26 -13.87 -9.60
N PRO A 139 -15.08 -15.02 -10.28
CA PRO A 139 -16.09 -16.07 -10.35
C PRO A 139 -16.51 -16.58 -8.97
N ASN A 140 -17.75 -17.05 -8.85
CA ASN A 140 -18.29 -17.68 -7.64
C ASN A 140 -18.27 -16.79 -6.39
N GLY A 141 -18.29 -15.47 -6.55
CA GLY A 141 -18.30 -14.51 -5.44
C GLY A 141 -16.95 -14.34 -4.73
N ILE A 142 -15.89 -14.95 -5.25
CA ILE A 142 -14.52 -14.76 -4.74
C ILE A 142 -14.09 -13.34 -5.09
N THR A 143 -13.65 -12.56 -4.10
CA THR A 143 -13.07 -11.23 -4.35
C THR A 143 -11.56 -11.33 -4.28
N HIS A 144 -10.87 -11.07 -5.39
CA HIS A 144 -9.42 -10.99 -5.42
C HIS A 144 -8.96 -9.62 -4.93
N LEU A 145 -7.79 -9.55 -4.31
CA LEU A 145 -7.15 -8.29 -3.95
C LEU A 145 -5.89 -8.10 -4.78
N VAL A 146 -5.84 -7.02 -5.56
CA VAL A 146 -4.74 -6.70 -6.49
C VAL A 146 -4.21 -5.30 -6.25
N THR A 147 -3.04 -4.94 -6.79
CA THR A 147 -2.64 -3.53 -6.83
C THR A 147 -3.41 -2.74 -7.89
N ALA A 148 -3.62 -1.43 -7.68
CA ALA A 148 -4.26 -0.56 -8.65
C ALA A 148 -3.39 -0.25 -9.87
N ALA A 149 -2.08 -0.54 -9.82
CA ALA A 149 -1.19 -0.56 -10.99
C ALA A 149 -1.46 -1.72 -11.98
N GLY A 150 -2.61 -2.40 -11.83
CA GLY A 150 -3.05 -3.61 -12.50
C GLY A 150 -2.82 -3.65 -14.01
N SER A 151 -1.69 -4.22 -14.41
CA SER A 151 -1.52 -5.02 -15.62
C SER A 151 -0.30 -5.95 -15.46
N GLY A 152 -0.31 -7.13 -16.09
CA GLY A 152 0.83 -8.06 -16.07
C GLY A 152 1.19 -8.61 -14.67
N PRO A 153 2.46 -8.86 -14.30
CA PRO A 153 2.79 -9.53 -13.03
C PRO A 153 2.26 -8.83 -11.74
N ASN A 154 1.75 -7.59 -11.80
CA ASN A 154 1.29 -6.79 -10.68
C ASN A 154 0.02 -7.29 -9.94
N TRP A 155 -0.62 -8.39 -10.37
CA TRP A 155 -1.77 -9.01 -9.67
C TRP A 155 -1.40 -10.14 -8.70
N MET A 156 -0.14 -10.59 -8.69
CA MET A 156 0.27 -11.73 -7.89
C MET A 156 1.13 -11.35 -6.70
N TRP A 157 0.93 -12.09 -5.61
CA TRP A 157 1.71 -11.99 -4.40
C TRP A 157 2.73 -13.13 -4.37
N TYR A 158 3.85 -12.94 -3.69
CA TYR A 158 4.74 -14.05 -3.37
C TYR A 158 5.32 -13.89 -1.97
N ALA A 159 5.77 -15.03 -1.44
CA ALA A 159 6.60 -15.10 -0.25
C ALA A 159 7.86 -15.91 -0.59
N LYS A 160 9.02 -15.49 -0.08
CA LYS A 160 10.23 -16.32 -0.08
C LYS A 160 9.96 -17.53 0.83
N ARG A 161 10.20 -18.78 0.41
CA ARG A 161 10.09 -19.92 1.35
C ARG A 161 11.10 -19.73 2.47
N GLY A 162 10.58 -19.58 3.67
CA GLY A 162 10.76 -20.53 4.74
C GLY A 162 9.36 -20.82 5.27
N SER A 163 9.01 -22.08 5.52
CA SER A 163 7.87 -22.34 6.39
C SER A 163 8.29 -21.83 7.77
N ALA A 164 8.01 -20.58 8.00
CA ALA A 164 7.86 -20.04 9.32
C ALA A 164 6.90 -21.00 10.04
N GLY A 165 7.27 -21.40 11.26
CA GLY A 165 6.44 -22.25 12.08
C GLY A 165 5.04 -21.66 12.26
N GLU A 166 4.15 -22.39 12.92
CA GLU A 166 2.82 -21.85 13.22
C GLU A 166 2.94 -20.45 13.87
N ASN A 167 2.27 -19.47 13.28
CA ASN A 167 2.28 -18.04 13.65
C ASN A 167 3.56 -17.23 13.38
N ASP A 168 4.60 -17.81 12.80
CA ASP A 168 5.75 -17.02 12.39
C ASP A 168 5.38 -16.11 11.19
N ALA A 169 5.89 -14.88 11.21
CA ALA A 169 5.60 -13.88 10.19
C ALA A 169 6.59 -13.97 9.01
N VAL A 170 6.03 -14.02 7.80
CA VAL A 170 6.79 -14.08 6.55
C VAL A 170 6.54 -12.83 5.72
N GLU A 171 7.63 -12.30 5.19
CA GLU A 171 7.64 -11.22 4.22
C GLU A 171 6.88 -11.61 2.95
N VAL A 172 5.95 -10.75 2.54
CA VAL A 172 5.22 -10.89 1.27
C VAL A 172 5.52 -9.71 0.38
N PHE A 173 5.42 -9.94 -0.91
CA PHE A 173 5.80 -8.97 -1.91
C PHE A 173 4.89 -9.10 -3.14
N PHE A 174 4.80 -8.07 -3.98
CA PHE A 174 4.18 -8.19 -5.30
C PHE A 174 5.17 -8.73 -6.33
N GLN A 175 4.67 -9.62 -7.20
CA GLN A 175 5.42 -10.25 -8.29
C GLN A 175 6.08 -9.19 -9.19
N GLY A 176 7.40 -9.11 -9.09
CA GLY A 176 8.25 -8.50 -10.12
C GLY A 176 8.51 -9.47 -11.28
N PRO A 177 9.27 -9.06 -12.30
CA PRO A 177 9.52 -9.88 -13.50
C PRO A 177 10.26 -11.19 -13.22
N LYS A 178 10.91 -11.32 -12.05
CA LYS A 178 11.59 -12.52 -11.60
C LYS A 178 11.11 -12.89 -10.20
N LEU A 179 10.66 -14.14 -10.09
CA LEU A 179 10.23 -14.71 -8.83
C LEU A 179 11.39 -15.27 -7.99
N GLY A 180 12.60 -15.48 -8.50
CA GLY A 180 13.68 -16.13 -7.71
C GLY A 180 13.39 -17.60 -7.35
N GLU A 181 14.39 -18.33 -6.89
CA GLU A 181 14.24 -19.74 -6.49
C GLU A 181 13.51 -19.91 -5.15
N GLY A 182 12.80 -21.01 -4.96
CA GLY A 182 12.19 -21.38 -3.68
C GLY A 182 10.97 -20.56 -3.27
N ARG A 183 10.22 -19.94 -4.18
CA ARG A 183 9.10 -19.07 -3.83
C ARG A 183 7.73 -19.71 -3.95
N LEU A 184 6.79 -19.20 -3.16
CA LEU A 184 5.37 -19.51 -3.27
C LEU A 184 4.69 -18.45 -4.13
N SER A 185 4.04 -18.87 -5.22
CA SER A 185 3.13 -18.02 -5.98
C SER A 185 1.79 -17.97 -5.27
N LEU A 186 1.34 -16.75 -4.95
CA LEU A 186 0.18 -16.51 -4.11
C LEU A 186 -0.84 -15.61 -4.80
N VAL A 187 -2.10 -15.88 -4.50
CA VAL A 187 -3.24 -15.01 -4.76
C VAL A 187 -3.78 -14.52 -3.42
N ALA A 188 -4.03 -13.22 -3.32
CA ALA A 188 -4.72 -12.63 -2.18
C ALA A 188 -6.22 -12.57 -2.43
N LEU A 189 -6.99 -13.06 -1.47
CA LEU A 189 -8.45 -12.99 -1.45
C LEU A 189 -8.91 -12.03 -0.35
N TRP A 190 -9.88 -11.19 -0.70
CA TRP A 190 -10.56 -10.27 0.20
C TRP A 190 -11.77 -10.92 0.83
N GLU A 191 -11.68 -11.20 2.12
CA GLU A 191 -12.76 -11.76 2.92
C GLU A 191 -13.47 -10.62 3.65
N ARG A 192 -14.54 -10.08 3.06
CA ARG A 192 -15.32 -8.99 3.64
C ARG A 192 -15.85 -9.37 5.02
N GLU A 193 -15.70 -8.45 5.96
CA GLU A 193 -16.36 -8.54 7.26
C GLU A 193 -17.85 -8.25 7.07
N ILE A 194 -18.69 -9.28 7.24
CA ILE A 194 -20.13 -9.10 7.25
C ILE A 194 -20.50 -8.51 8.60
N ILE A 195 -20.71 -7.20 8.64
CA ILE A 195 -21.31 -6.55 9.80
C ILE A 195 -22.80 -6.94 9.77
N MET A 196 -23.18 -7.91 10.60
CA MET A 196 -24.59 -8.17 10.87
C MET A 196 -25.10 -6.98 11.69
N VAL A 197 -25.87 -6.10 11.04
CA VAL A 197 -26.56 -4.97 11.67
C VAL A 197 -27.89 -5.44 12.25
#